data_AF-A0AAJ4FBD0-F1
#
_entry.id   AF-A0AAJ4FBD0-F1
#
_cell.length_a   1.000
_cell.length_b   1.000
_cell.length_c   1.000
_cell.angle_alpha   90.00
_cell.angle_beta   90.00
_cell.angle_gamma   90.00
#
_symmetry.space_group_name_H-M   'P 1'
#
loop_
_entity.id
_entity.type
_entity.pdbx_description
1 polymer ?
#
loop_
_entity_poly.entity_id
_entity_poly.type
_entity_poly.pdbx_seq_one_letter_code
_entity_poly.pdbx_strand_id
1 'polypeptide(L)'
;MGIQLGIDAAGSSNFLVSADTFAVYNPTTTGQELVFAATGGQLFLRSVFIQDGSIDNAKIGNFIQSVNYVAGSAGWRLDKGGTLEMNGSTGGGQLKINADRIVFYDAANRPLVVMGKPL
;
A
#
# COMPACT_ATOMS: atom_id res chain seq x y z
N MET A 1 31.19 -8.95 6.14
CA MET A 1 30.67 -7.57 6.20
C MET A 1 31.61 -6.66 5.44
N GLY A 2 31.14 -5.94 4.44
CA GLY A 2 32.00 -5.06 3.63
C GLY A 2 31.26 -4.34 2.51
N ILE A 3 31.93 -3.36 1.90
CA ILE A 3 31.47 -2.59 0.73
C ILE A 3 32.42 -2.89 -0.43
N GLN A 4 31.87 -3.19 -1.61
CA GLN A 4 32.64 -3.42 -2.83
C GLN A 4 32.22 -2.43 -3.92
N LEU A 5 33.23 -1.87 -4.60
CA LEU A 5 33.09 -1.06 -5.81
C LEU A 5 33.88 -1.72 -6.94
N GLY A 6 33.33 -1.78 -8.15
CA GLY A 6 34.03 -2.33 -9.30
C GLY A 6 33.31 -2.04 -10.61
N ILE A 7 34.07 -2.13 -11.70
CA ILE A 7 33.57 -2.06 -13.09
C ILE A 7 33.90 -3.40 -13.73
N ASP A 8 32.94 -4.04 -14.38
CA ASP A 8 33.18 -5.27 -15.13
C ASP A 8 33.79 -4.97 -16.53
N ALA A 9 34.29 -6.00 -17.21
CA ALA A 9 34.89 -5.84 -18.53
C ALA A 9 33.89 -5.39 -19.63
N ALA A 10 32.58 -5.43 -19.35
CA ALA A 10 31.52 -4.94 -20.24
C ALA A 10 31.14 -3.47 -19.95
N GLY A 11 31.78 -2.84 -18.95
CA GLY A 11 31.53 -1.44 -18.55
C GLY A 11 30.43 -1.25 -17.53
N SER A 12 29.84 -2.32 -16.98
CA SER A 12 28.84 -2.22 -15.92
C SER A 12 29.53 -1.90 -14.60
N SER A 13 29.10 -0.81 -13.96
CA SER A 13 29.58 -0.42 -12.63
C SER A 13 28.67 -1.00 -11.55
N ASN A 14 29.24 -1.60 -10.51
CA ASN A 14 28.50 -2.22 -9.42
C ASN A 14 28.86 -1.58 -8.07
N PHE A 15 27.83 -1.35 -7.24
CA PHE A 15 27.94 -1.00 -5.83
C PHE A 15 27.25 -2.10 -5.00
N LEU A 16 28.03 -2.84 -4.20
CA LEU A 16 27.51 -3.98 -3.44
C LEU A 16 27.80 -3.81 -1.94
N VAL A 17 26.81 -4.14 -1.12
CA VAL A 17 26.92 -4.09 0.35
C VAL A 17 26.57 -5.47 0.90
N SER A 18 27.48 -6.05 1.67
CA SER A 18 27.24 -7.28 2.43
C SER A 18 27.10 -6.94 3.90
N ALA A 19 25.86 -6.98 4.41
CA ALA A 19 25.55 -6.66 5.79
C ALA A 19 24.39 -7.48 6.37
N ASP A 20 24.47 -7.84 7.65
CA ASP A 20 23.33 -8.36 8.43
C ASP A 20 22.19 -7.33 8.51
N THR A 21 22.53 -6.05 8.57
CA THR A 21 21.57 -4.93 8.53
C THR A 21 22.20 -3.75 7.81
N PHE A 22 21.48 -3.22 6.83
CA PHE A 22 21.79 -1.96 6.17
C PHE A 22 20.63 -1.00 6.39
N ALA A 23 20.88 0.14 7.01
CA ALA A 23 19.85 1.12 7.32
C ALA A 23 20.35 2.54 7.06
N VAL A 24 19.46 3.38 6.53
CA VAL A 24 19.70 4.80 6.35
C VAL A 24 18.81 5.56 7.32
N TYR A 25 19.41 6.48 8.07
CA TYR A 25 18.71 7.32 9.04
C TYR A 25 18.81 8.79 8.66
N ASN A 26 17.74 9.54 8.90
CA ASN A 26 17.72 10.99 8.85
C ASN A 26 18.00 11.55 10.27
N PRO A 27 19.09 12.30 10.49
CA PRO A 27 19.31 12.98 11.76
C PRO A 27 18.25 14.06 11.98
N THR A 28 17.66 14.10 13.17
CA THR A 28 16.74 15.15 13.61
C THR A 28 17.27 15.82 14.87
N THR A 29 16.65 16.92 15.29
CA THR A 29 17.01 17.63 16.53
C THR A 29 16.79 16.80 17.79
N THR A 30 15.98 15.74 17.71
CA THR A 30 15.61 14.87 18.84
C THR A 30 16.10 13.43 18.69
N GLY A 31 16.79 13.08 17.60
CA GLY A 31 17.31 11.73 17.39
C GLY A 31 17.57 11.36 15.93
N GLN A 32 17.27 10.10 15.57
CA GLN A 32 17.45 9.55 14.24
C GLN A 32 16.14 8.92 13.77
N GLU A 33 15.64 9.32 12.61
CA GLU A 33 14.48 8.69 11.97
C GLU A 33 14.92 7.70 10.90
N LEU A 34 14.47 6.45 10.98
CA LEU A 34 14.77 5.45 9.95
C LEU A 34 14.18 5.92 8.60
N VAL A 35 14.94 5.92 7.51
CA VAL A 35 14.40 6.15 6.16
C VAL A 35 13.96 4.79 5.59
N PHE A 36 14.90 3.86 5.52
CA PHE A 36 14.66 2.46 5.18
C PHE A 36 15.70 1.54 5.84
N ALA A 37 15.35 0.27 6.01
CA ALA A 37 16.27 -0.78 6.43
C ALA A 37 16.11 -2.05 5.61
N ALA A 38 17.22 -2.67 5.22
CA ALA A 38 17.27 -4.05 4.77
C ALA A 38 17.86 -4.90 5.90
N THR A 39 17.07 -5.80 6.47
CA THR A 39 17.48 -6.69 7.57
C THR A 39 16.63 -7.96 7.55
N GLY A 40 17.22 -9.10 7.94
CA GLY A 40 16.50 -10.38 7.97
C GLY A 40 15.91 -10.81 6.63
N GLY A 41 16.50 -10.39 5.50
CA GLY A 41 15.99 -10.67 4.15
C GLY A 41 14.76 -9.85 3.75
N GLN A 42 14.40 -8.81 4.51
CA GLN A 42 13.25 -7.96 4.25
C GLN A 42 13.66 -6.49 4.10
N LEU A 43 12.94 -5.76 3.26
CA LEU A 43 13.05 -4.30 3.15
C LEU A 43 11.90 -3.63 3.92
N PHE A 44 12.26 -2.71 4.81
CA PHE A 44 11.35 -1.92 5.61
C PHE A 44 11.36 -0.47 5.15
N LEU A 45 10.18 0.05 4.80
CA LEU A 45 9.95 1.42 4.34
C LEU A 45 8.79 2.00 5.15
N ARG A 46 8.96 3.19 5.75
CA ARG A 46 7.85 3.86 6.46
C ARG A 46 6.92 4.58 5.49
N SER A 47 7.49 5.28 4.52
CA SER A 47 6.77 6.09 3.53
C SER A 47 7.61 6.15 2.27
N VAL A 48 6.97 6.09 1.10
CA VAL A 48 7.65 6.19 -0.19
C VAL A 48 6.79 7.01 -1.16
N PHE A 49 7.44 7.86 -1.95
CA PHE A 49 6.83 8.52 -3.09
C PHE A 49 7.37 7.85 -4.36
N ILE A 50 6.46 7.31 -5.19
CA ILE A 50 6.80 6.59 -6.41
C ILE A 50 6.12 7.31 -7.56
N GLN A 51 6.90 7.83 -8.51
CA GLN A 51 6.36 8.53 -9.67
C GLN A 51 5.70 7.54 -10.66
N ASP A 52 6.38 6.42 -10.91
CA ASP A 52 5.87 5.31 -11.71
C ASP A 52 6.37 4.00 -11.10
N GLY A 53 5.44 3.07 -10.83
CA GLY A 53 5.71 1.83 -10.11
C GLY A 53 4.94 0.68 -10.71
N SER A 54 5.67 -0.38 -11.07
CA SER A 54 5.09 -1.67 -11.45
C SER A 54 5.28 -2.69 -10.34
N ILE A 55 4.23 -3.45 -10.04
CA ILE A 55 4.27 -4.54 -9.08
C ILE A 55 3.56 -5.73 -9.72
N ASP A 56 4.31 -6.78 -10.09
CA ASP A 56 3.73 -7.98 -10.71
C ASP A 56 2.78 -8.71 -9.74
N ASN A 57 3.19 -8.82 -8.47
CA ASN A 57 2.38 -9.40 -7.41
C ASN A 57 2.63 -8.71 -6.06
N ALA A 58 1.55 -8.46 -5.30
CA ALA A 58 1.62 -7.92 -3.94
C ALA A 58 0.78 -8.77 -2.99
N LYS A 59 1.34 -9.12 -1.83
CA LYS A 59 0.57 -9.67 -0.70
C LYS A 59 0.24 -8.54 0.26
N ILE A 60 -1.05 -8.31 0.49
CA ILE A 60 -1.54 -7.23 1.34
C ILE A 60 -1.92 -7.77 2.72
N GLY A 61 -1.28 -7.24 3.76
CA GLY A 61 -1.51 -7.68 5.14
C GLY A 61 -2.79 -7.13 5.78
N ASN A 62 -3.22 -5.93 5.38
CA ASN A 62 -4.37 -5.22 5.95
C ASN A 62 -5.32 -4.67 4.89
N PHE A 63 -4.92 -3.63 4.17
CA PHE A 63 -5.71 -3.00 3.14
C PHE A 63 -4.83 -2.16 2.21
N ILE A 64 -5.39 -1.81 1.06
CA ILE A 64 -4.97 -0.65 0.26
C ILE A 64 -6.16 0.32 0.27
N GLN A 65 -5.92 1.60 0.52
CA GLN A 65 -6.98 2.60 0.59
C GLN A 65 -6.51 3.97 0.11
N SER A 66 -7.45 4.84 -0.25
CA SER A 66 -7.16 6.25 -0.45
C SER A 66 -6.86 6.95 0.87
N VAL A 67 -6.05 8.01 0.82
CA VAL A 67 -5.66 8.81 2.00
C VAL A 67 -6.85 9.49 2.69
N ASN A 68 -7.95 9.73 1.97
CA ASN A 68 -9.16 10.36 2.46
C ASN A 68 -10.29 9.37 2.79
N TYR A 69 -9.99 8.07 2.90
CA TYR A 69 -11.00 7.05 3.15
C TYR A 69 -11.71 7.28 4.50
N VAL A 70 -13.04 7.34 4.45
CA VAL A 70 -13.96 7.35 5.60
C VAL A 70 -15.07 6.35 5.28
N ALA A 71 -15.21 5.31 6.11
CA ALA A 71 -16.17 4.23 5.88
C ALA A 71 -17.60 4.78 5.66
N GLY A 72 -18.24 4.34 4.58
CA GLY A 72 -19.59 4.74 4.19
C GLY A 72 -19.73 6.16 3.62
N SER A 73 -18.65 6.92 3.46
CA SER A 73 -18.75 8.36 3.19
C SER A 73 -17.79 8.87 2.12
N ALA A 74 -16.50 8.54 2.19
CA ALA A 74 -15.49 9.11 1.30
C ALA A 74 -14.38 8.11 0.97
N GLY A 75 -13.76 8.30 -0.19
CA GLY A 75 -12.61 7.52 -0.63
C GLY A 75 -12.94 6.08 -0.99
N TRP A 76 -11.90 5.25 -1.06
CA TRP A 76 -12.01 3.83 -1.39
C TRP A 76 -11.08 2.99 -0.51
N ARG A 77 -11.45 1.72 -0.33
CA ARG A 77 -10.66 0.74 0.42
C ARG A 77 -10.88 -0.67 -0.13
N LEU A 78 -9.79 -1.41 -0.29
CA LEU A 78 -9.78 -2.86 -0.48
C LEU A 78 -9.06 -3.51 0.71
N ASP A 79 -9.77 -4.31 1.49
CA ASP A 79 -9.20 -4.95 2.68
C ASP A 79 -8.88 -6.45 2.48
N LYS A 80 -8.04 -7.00 3.36
CA LYS A 80 -7.59 -8.41 3.33
C LYS A 80 -8.73 -9.42 3.43
N GLY A 81 -9.87 -9.04 3.99
CA GLY A 81 -11.10 -9.83 4.08
C GLY A 81 -11.89 -9.88 2.78
N GLY A 82 -11.43 -9.20 1.73
CA GLY A 82 -12.06 -9.21 0.41
C GLY A 82 -13.20 -8.20 0.25
N THR A 83 -13.34 -7.22 1.16
CA THR A 83 -14.31 -6.13 0.96
C THR A 83 -13.67 -5.04 0.11
N LEU A 84 -14.32 -4.70 -0.99
CA LEU A 84 -14.07 -3.47 -1.74
C LEU A 84 -15.17 -2.47 -1.42
N GLU A 85 -14.77 -1.27 -1.03
CA GLU A 85 -15.63 -0.13 -0.79
C GLU A 85 -15.20 1.04 -1.67
N MET A 86 -16.13 1.58 -2.45
CA MET A 86 -15.93 2.80 -3.22
C MET A 86 -17.06 3.78 -2.89
N ASN A 87 -16.71 4.89 -2.25
CA ASN A 87 -17.66 5.93 -1.85
C ASN A 87 -17.67 7.05 -2.88
N GLY A 88 -18.86 7.51 -3.26
CA GLY A 88 -19.01 8.72 -4.05
C GLY A 88 -18.48 9.93 -3.27
N SER A 89 -17.75 10.81 -3.94
CA SER A 89 -17.42 12.11 -3.34
C SER A 89 -18.71 12.83 -2.96
N THR A 90 -18.72 13.50 -1.81
CA THR A 90 -19.86 14.30 -1.32
C THR A 90 -21.16 13.53 -1.01
N GLY A 91 -21.07 12.25 -0.62
CA GLY A 91 -22.24 11.49 -0.18
C GLY A 91 -23.15 11.03 -1.33
N GLY A 92 -22.62 10.90 -2.55
CA GLY A 92 -23.37 10.49 -3.75
C GLY A 92 -23.76 9.01 -3.83
N GLY A 93 -23.63 8.25 -2.73
CA GLY A 93 -23.83 6.79 -2.69
C GLY A 93 -22.53 5.99 -2.61
N GLN A 94 -22.64 4.66 -2.61
CA GLN A 94 -21.53 3.74 -2.39
C GLN A 94 -21.66 2.48 -3.24
N LEU A 95 -20.54 1.98 -3.78
CA LEU A 95 -20.40 0.58 -4.19
C LEU A 95 -19.71 -0.19 -3.07
N LYS A 96 -20.29 -1.33 -2.67
CA LYS A 96 -19.69 -2.27 -1.72
C LYS A 96 -19.73 -3.69 -2.26
N ILE A 97 -18.57 -4.33 -2.32
CA ILE A 97 -18.41 -5.75 -2.63
C ILE A 97 -17.89 -6.42 -1.38
N ASN A 98 -18.47 -7.54 -0.99
CA ASN A 98 -17.95 -8.42 0.05
C ASN A 98 -18.15 -9.89 -0.37
N ALA A 99 -17.80 -10.82 0.52
CA ALA A 99 -17.88 -12.25 0.25
C ALA A 99 -19.30 -12.76 -0.12
N ASP A 100 -20.35 -12.03 0.26
CA ASP A 100 -21.74 -12.45 0.04
C ASP A 100 -22.43 -11.74 -1.13
N ARG A 101 -22.01 -10.50 -1.44
CA ARG A 101 -22.79 -9.61 -2.32
C ARG A 101 -22.00 -8.43 -2.89
N ILE A 102 -22.55 -7.90 -3.98
CA ILE A 102 -22.24 -6.61 -4.58
C ILE A 102 -23.48 -5.73 -4.38
N VAL A 103 -23.32 -4.55 -3.77
CA VAL A 103 -24.42 -3.62 -3.49
C VAL A 103 -24.06 -2.21 -3.92
N PHE A 104 -25.01 -1.57 -4.60
CA PHE A 104 -25.01 -0.14 -4.85
C PHE A 104 -25.97 0.54 -3.89
N TYR A 105 -25.50 1.53 -3.15
CA TYR A 105 -26.28 2.32 -2.20
C TYR A 105 -26.50 3.74 -2.70
N ASP A 106 -27.63 4.33 -2.35
CA ASP A 106 -27.85 5.77 -2.50
C ASP A 106 -27.17 6.59 -1.39
N ALA A 107 -27.32 7.90 -1.46
CA ALA A 107 -26.79 8.86 -0.49
C ALA A 107 -27.30 8.66 0.96
N ALA A 108 -28.47 8.02 1.12
CA ALA A 108 -29.07 7.71 2.41
C ALA A 108 -28.71 6.30 2.90
N ASN A 109 -27.71 5.66 2.29
CA ASN A 109 -27.25 4.30 2.58
C ASN A 109 -28.34 3.24 2.39
N ARG A 110 -29.28 3.45 1.45
CA ARG A 110 -30.30 2.48 1.08
C ARG A 110 -29.83 1.68 -0.15
N PRO A 111 -29.98 0.34 -0.15
CA PRO A 111 -29.57 -0.47 -1.29
C PRO A 111 -30.48 -0.20 -2.48
N LEU A 112 -29.89 0.22 -3.60
CA LEU A 112 -30.56 0.41 -4.88
C LEU A 112 -30.51 -0.85 -5.73
N VAL A 113 -29.37 -1.52 -5.73
CA VAL A 113 -29.13 -2.76 -6.50
C VAL A 113 -28.33 -3.70 -5.62
N VAL A 114 -28.80 -4.95 -5.54
CA VAL A 114 -28.13 -6.02 -4.80
C VAL A 114 -27.95 -7.22 -5.73
N MET A 115 -26.73 -7.72 -5.82
CA MET A 115 -26.39 -8.97 -6.50
C MET A 115 -25.69 -9.89 -5.51
N GLY A 116 -26.10 -11.15 -5.44
CA GLY A 116 -25.59 -12.14 -4.47
C GLY A 116 -26.64 -12.58 -3.47
N LYS A 117 -26.23 -12.93 -2.25
CA LYS A 117 -27.17 -13.37 -1.21
C LYS A 117 -28.24 -12.30 -0.93
N PRO A 118 -29.51 -12.70 -0.73
CA PRO A 118 -30.58 -11.80 -0.28
C PRO A 118 -30.18 -10.99 0.96
N LEU A 119 -30.77 -9.80 1.09
CA LEU A 119 -30.61 -8.92 2.26
C LEU A 119 -31.15 -9.56 3.53
#